data_AF-A0A3N5V2N3-F1
#
_entry.id   AF-A0A3N5V2N3-F1
#
_cell.length_a   1.000
_cell.length_b   1.000
_cell.length_c   1.000
_cell.angle_alpha   90.00
_cell.angle_beta   90.00
_cell.angle_gamma   90.00
#
_symmetry.space_group_name_H-M   'P 1'
#
loop_
_entity.id
_entity.type
_entity.pdbx_description
1 polymer ?
#
loop_
_entity_poly.entity_id
_entity_poly.type
_entity_poly.pdbx_seq_one_letter_code
_entity_poly.pdbx_strand_id
1 'polypeptide(L)'
;MNHKLFLAYWQKGLYLLFMAVLITGLVVSAKPVQGVFAASNASSDLKPMKVITIEALIDGRSWLILRKNTAQWYHLDFAAPGRHEFVNVPTIINGEEWFPVWPDVPDAENRDCQCYSSIFKGVKPGLHRNKPPVEINVLQGRGTVSIVEHPSKENNNALVIEFDDNPYGGPATYQIEIVFRSGGKP
;
A
#
# COMPACT_ATOMS: atom_id res chain seq x y z
N MET A 1 -15.03 -29.04 -42.39
CA MET A 1 -15.79 -28.12 -43.26
C MET A 1 -15.84 -26.78 -42.54
N ASN A 2 -14.87 -25.89 -42.85
CA ASN A 2 -15.06 -24.65 -43.63
C ASN A 2 -16.01 -23.67 -42.90
N HIS A 3 -15.60 -22.51 -42.39
CA HIS A 3 -14.86 -21.45 -43.09
C HIS A 3 -14.06 -20.53 -42.15
N LYS A 4 -12.87 -20.16 -42.65
CA LYS A 4 -12.06 -18.98 -42.29
C LYS A 4 -12.77 -17.68 -42.70
N LEU A 5 -12.46 -16.55 -42.06
CA LEU A 5 -12.28 -15.17 -42.60
C LEU A 5 -12.33 -14.17 -41.41
N PHE A 6 -11.52 -13.11 -41.24
CA PHE A 6 -10.31 -12.58 -41.88
C PHE A 6 -9.98 -11.20 -41.21
N LEU A 7 -8.71 -10.76 -41.28
CA LEU A 7 -8.20 -9.34 -41.26
C LEU A 7 -8.41 -8.46 -40.00
N ALA A 8 -7.59 -7.48 -39.62
CA ALA A 8 -6.31 -6.87 -40.09
C ALA A 8 -5.71 -6.13 -38.86
N TYR A 9 -4.41 -6.19 -38.52
CA TYR A 9 -3.28 -5.41 -39.06
C TYR A 9 -3.53 -3.90 -39.25
N TRP A 10 -2.94 -3.06 -38.37
CA TRP A 10 -2.46 -1.67 -38.55
C TRP A 10 -2.10 -1.15 -37.13
N GLN A 11 -1.04 -0.39 -36.81
CA GLN A 11 -0.12 0.41 -37.61
C GLN A 11 1.15 0.68 -36.75
N LYS A 12 2.35 0.49 -37.31
CA LYS A 12 3.63 0.88 -36.69
C LYS A 12 3.83 2.39 -36.89
N GLY A 13 4.12 3.11 -35.82
CA GLY A 13 4.56 4.51 -35.86
C GLY A 13 6.05 4.63 -35.52
N LEU A 14 6.89 4.66 -36.56
CA LEU A 14 8.32 4.95 -36.49
C LEU A 14 8.48 6.48 -36.70
N TYR A 15 9.01 7.20 -35.72
CA TYR A 15 9.48 8.58 -35.92
C TYR A 15 10.91 8.71 -35.40
N LEU A 16 11.85 8.62 -36.34
CA LEU A 16 13.22 9.11 -36.22
C LEU A 16 13.32 10.32 -37.13
N LEU A 17 13.58 11.49 -36.55
CA LEU A 17 14.07 12.64 -37.31
C LEU A 17 15.09 13.39 -36.45
N PHE A 18 16.36 13.13 -36.77
CA PHE A 18 17.48 14.00 -36.46
C PHE A 18 17.27 15.35 -37.15
N MET A 19 17.30 16.44 -36.40
CA MET A 19 17.68 17.76 -36.89
C MET A 19 18.54 18.45 -35.83
N ALA A 20 19.85 18.32 -35.99
CA ALA A 20 20.81 19.29 -35.47
C ALA A 20 21.03 20.35 -36.56
N VAL A 21 21.15 21.63 -36.19
CA VAL A 21 22.15 22.59 -36.72
C VAL A 21 21.98 24.01 -36.10
N LEU A 22 23.14 24.48 -35.62
CA LEU A 22 23.73 25.83 -35.40
C LEU A 22 22.94 27.09 -34.97
N ILE A 23 23.30 27.55 -33.76
CA ILE A 23 24.02 28.80 -33.38
C ILE A 23 23.70 30.11 -34.13
N THR A 24 23.20 31.11 -33.38
CA THR A 24 23.81 32.45 -33.28
C THR A 24 23.52 33.05 -31.91
N GLY A 25 24.57 33.51 -31.23
CA GLY A 25 24.49 34.12 -29.90
C GLY A 25 23.91 35.54 -29.93
N LEU A 26 23.15 35.85 -28.89
CA LEU A 26 22.89 37.21 -28.43
C LEU A 26 23.31 37.27 -26.96
N VAL A 27 24.41 37.99 -26.68
CA VAL A 27 24.81 38.29 -25.30
C VAL A 27 24.01 39.50 -24.85
N VAL A 28 22.98 39.27 -24.04
CA VAL A 28 22.30 40.35 -23.31
C VAL A 28 22.99 40.51 -21.96
N SER A 29 23.78 41.58 -21.84
CA SER A 29 24.35 42.03 -20.57
C SER A 29 23.25 42.68 -19.72
N ALA A 30 22.68 41.93 -18.78
CA ALA A 30 21.83 42.45 -17.71
C ALA A 30 22.61 42.47 -16.38
N LYS A 31 22.57 43.64 -15.72
CA LYS A 31 23.29 44.01 -14.50
C LYS A 31 22.98 43.08 -13.31
N PRO A 32 23.91 42.89 -12.36
CA PRO A 32 23.63 42.13 -11.16
C PRO A 32 22.66 42.92 -10.27
N VAL A 33 21.41 42.46 -10.20
CA VAL A 33 20.50 42.85 -9.12
C VAL A 33 20.92 42.04 -7.90
N GLN A 34 21.59 42.70 -6.97
CA GLN A 34 21.84 42.21 -5.61
C GLN A 34 20.48 42.09 -4.90
N GLY A 35 19.81 40.96 -5.10
CA GLY A 35 18.73 40.48 -4.26
C GLY A 35 19.29 39.35 -3.42
N VAL A 36 19.78 39.68 -2.22
CA VAL A 36 20.05 38.69 -1.18
C VAL A 36 18.69 38.15 -0.72
N PHE A 37 18.26 37.07 -1.33
CA PHE A 37 17.39 36.13 -0.64
C PHE A 37 18.24 34.91 -0.38
N ALA A 38 18.79 34.86 0.83
CA ALA A 38 19.12 33.59 1.44
C ALA A 38 17.82 32.77 1.37
N ALA A 39 17.77 31.80 0.45
CA ALA A 39 16.85 30.69 0.59
C ALA A 39 17.19 30.11 1.96
N SER A 40 16.33 30.38 2.94
CA SER A 40 16.42 29.72 4.22
C SER A 40 16.44 28.24 3.90
N ASN A 41 17.52 27.56 4.29
CA ASN A 41 17.59 26.12 4.35
C ASN A 41 16.52 25.65 5.35
N ALA A 42 15.24 25.66 4.95
CA ALA A 42 14.19 24.86 5.57
C ALA A 42 14.33 23.42 5.06
N SER A 43 15.53 22.87 5.22
CA SER A 43 15.82 21.46 5.09
C SER A 43 16.55 21.06 6.37
N SER A 44 15.83 21.19 7.48
CA SER A 44 16.30 20.74 8.78
C SER A 44 15.14 20.06 9.51
N ASP A 45 15.29 18.75 9.67
CA ASP A 45 14.64 17.91 10.69
C ASP A 45 13.26 17.29 10.40
N LEU A 46 13.01 16.82 9.16
CA LEU A 46 12.04 15.74 9.00
C LEU A 46 12.69 14.43 9.46
N LYS A 47 12.47 14.09 10.73
CA LYS A 47 12.82 12.78 11.28
C LYS A 47 12.21 11.69 10.39
N PRO A 48 12.96 10.61 10.09
CA PRO A 48 12.57 9.66 9.05
C PRO A 48 11.19 9.07 9.32
N MET A 49 10.31 9.26 8.35
CA MET A 49 9.01 8.63 8.27
C MET A 49 9.22 7.13 8.21
N LYS A 50 8.64 6.39 9.17
CA LYS A 50 8.63 4.94 9.08
C LYS A 50 7.41 4.55 8.28
N VAL A 51 7.61 3.67 7.32
CA VAL A 51 6.56 3.19 6.43
C VAL A 51 6.51 1.68 6.55
N ILE A 52 5.30 1.14 6.70
CA ILE A 52 5.01 -0.28 6.47
C ILE A 52 4.16 -0.35 5.21
N THR A 53 4.59 -1.11 4.21
CA THR A 53 3.79 -1.42 3.03
C THR A 53 3.06 -2.74 3.22
N ILE A 54 1.80 -2.78 2.81
CA ILE A 54 0.97 -3.98 2.84
C ILE A 54 0.39 -4.18 1.44
N GLU A 55 0.49 -5.40 0.93
CA GLU A 55 -0.28 -5.87 -0.21
C GLU A 55 -1.05 -7.14 0.18
N ALA A 56 -2.33 -7.21 -0.17
CA ALA A 56 -3.16 -8.38 0.10
C ALA A 56 -4.30 -8.51 -0.90
N LEU A 57 -4.66 -9.76 -1.23
CA LEU A 57 -5.90 -10.08 -1.93
C LEU A 57 -7.05 -10.09 -0.91
N ILE A 58 -8.01 -9.18 -1.07
CA ILE A 58 -9.15 -9.00 -0.17
C ILE A 58 -10.43 -9.34 -0.92
N ASP A 59 -11.30 -10.14 -0.29
CA ASP A 59 -12.68 -10.43 -0.70
C ASP A 59 -13.56 -10.23 0.53
N GLY A 60 -14.26 -9.11 0.60
CA GLY A 60 -15.07 -8.71 1.76
C GLY A 60 -14.35 -7.92 2.85
N ARG A 61 -14.72 -8.15 4.13
CA ARG A 61 -14.20 -7.40 5.28
C ARG A 61 -13.19 -8.18 6.11
N SER A 62 -12.06 -7.55 6.41
CA SER A 62 -11.01 -8.11 7.27
C SER A 62 -10.28 -7.01 8.04
N TRP A 63 -9.88 -7.31 9.27
CA TRP A 63 -9.03 -6.44 10.08
C TRP A 63 -7.58 -6.94 10.06
N LEU A 64 -6.66 -6.07 9.68
CA LEU A 64 -5.23 -6.26 9.90
C LEU A 64 -4.86 -5.67 11.26
N ILE A 65 -4.42 -6.52 12.17
CA ILE A 65 -4.01 -6.15 13.52
C ILE A 65 -2.50 -6.14 13.58
N LEU A 66 -1.91 -4.95 13.66
CA LEU A 66 -0.48 -4.77 13.87
C LEU A 66 -0.19 -4.54 15.36
N ARG A 67 0.83 -5.21 15.89
CA ARG A 67 1.28 -5.05 17.28
C ARG A 67 2.78 -5.27 17.38
N LYS A 68 3.53 -4.26 17.82
CA LYS A 68 5.01 -4.31 17.82
C LYS A 68 5.51 -4.78 16.44
N ASN A 69 6.21 -5.90 16.37
CA ASN A 69 6.74 -6.52 15.15
C ASN A 69 5.84 -7.63 14.58
N THR A 70 4.56 -7.68 14.96
CA THR A 70 3.64 -8.73 14.50
C THR A 70 2.47 -8.20 13.70
N ALA A 71 1.95 -9.03 12.81
CA ALA A 71 0.70 -8.85 12.09
C ALA A 71 -0.19 -10.10 12.28
N GLN A 72 -1.49 -9.89 12.34
CA GLN A 72 -2.50 -10.96 12.38
C GLN A 72 -3.77 -10.47 11.71
N TRP A 73 -4.42 -11.33 10.93
CA TRP A 73 -5.73 -11.03 10.38
C TRP A 73 -6.83 -11.50 11.34
N TYR A 74 -7.91 -10.72 11.41
CA TYR A 74 -9.21 -11.15 11.90
C TYR A 74 -10.22 -10.97 10.76
N HIS A 75 -10.84 -12.06 10.31
CA HIS A 75 -11.67 -12.07 9.12
C HIS A 75 -13.16 -11.99 9.47
N LEU A 76 -13.94 -11.19 8.75
CA LEU A 76 -15.36 -10.94 9.05
C LEU A 76 -16.30 -11.52 8.00
N ASP A 77 -16.16 -11.13 6.72
CA ASP A 77 -17.15 -11.40 5.67
C ASP A 77 -16.49 -11.88 4.37
N PHE A 78 -17.19 -12.73 3.60
CA PHE A 78 -16.76 -13.38 2.35
C PHE A 78 -15.50 -14.23 2.53
N ALA A 79 -14.55 -14.31 1.59
CA ALA A 79 -13.39 -15.20 1.72
C ALA A 79 -12.24 -14.54 2.49
N ALA A 80 -11.56 -15.33 3.33
CA ALA A 80 -10.43 -14.82 4.10
C ALA A 80 -9.31 -14.30 3.19
N PRO A 81 -8.53 -13.29 3.64
CA PRO A 81 -7.43 -12.72 2.86
C PRO A 81 -6.55 -13.79 2.22
N GLY A 82 -6.47 -13.73 0.89
CA GLY A 82 -5.71 -14.65 0.04
C GLY A 82 -6.31 -16.02 -0.22
N ARG A 83 -7.59 -16.26 0.12
CA ARG A 83 -8.23 -17.58 0.05
C ARG A 83 -9.37 -17.73 -0.97
N HIS A 84 -9.81 -16.64 -1.61
CA HIS A 84 -10.91 -16.67 -2.58
C HIS A 84 -10.71 -17.71 -3.68
N GLU A 85 -11.76 -18.47 -4.03
CA GLU A 85 -11.72 -19.60 -4.96
C GLU A 85 -10.69 -20.68 -4.57
N PHE A 86 -10.54 -20.90 -3.26
CA PHE A 86 -9.65 -21.91 -2.67
C PHE A 86 -8.16 -21.71 -2.99
N VAL A 87 -7.76 -20.51 -3.44
CA VAL A 87 -6.36 -20.18 -3.65
C VAL A 87 -5.63 -20.00 -2.30
N ASN A 88 -4.31 -19.83 -2.37
CA ASN A 88 -3.51 -19.48 -1.22
C ASN A 88 -2.42 -18.49 -1.65
N VAL A 89 -2.76 -17.21 -1.65
CA VAL A 89 -1.83 -16.12 -2.00
C VAL A 89 -1.37 -15.38 -0.74
N PRO A 90 -0.13 -14.86 -0.71
CA PRO A 90 0.41 -14.24 0.48
C PRO A 90 -0.20 -12.84 0.71
N THR A 91 -0.21 -12.42 1.98
CA THR A 91 -0.09 -11.01 2.32
C THR A 91 1.39 -10.63 2.22
N ILE A 92 1.74 -9.57 1.50
CA ILE A 92 3.11 -9.09 1.40
C ILE A 92 3.26 -7.91 2.36
N ILE A 93 4.20 -8.02 3.31
CA ILE A 93 4.48 -6.97 4.30
C ILE A 93 5.92 -6.51 4.11
N ASN A 94 6.13 -5.26 3.69
CA ASN A 94 7.47 -4.72 3.38
C ASN A 94 8.26 -5.60 2.38
N GLY A 95 7.56 -6.22 1.42
CA GLY A 95 8.15 -7.13 0.45
C GLY A 95 8.36 -8.57 0.94
N GLU A 96 8.07 -8.88 2.21
CA GLU A 96 8.14 -10.25 2.75
C GLU A 96 6.78 -10.94 2.60
N GLU A 97 6.77 -12.11 1.97
CA GLU A 97 5.56 -12.92 1.82
C GLU A 97 5.18 -13.60 3.13
N TRP A 98 3.92 -13.44 3.51
CA TRP A 98 3.30 -14.17 4.61
C TRP A 98 2.04 -14.86 4.12
N PHE A 99 2.05 -16.19 4.16
CA PHE A 99 0.86 -17.03 3.92
C PHE A 99 0.16 -17.25 5.26
N PRO A 100 -0.97 -16.58 5.55
CA PRO A 100 -1.65 -16.75 6.83
C PRO A 100 -2.23 -18.17 6.90
N VAL A 101 -1.89 -18.90 7.96
CA VAL A 101 -2.60 -20.14 8.29
C VAL A 101 -3.94 -19.78 8.92
N TRP A 102 -5.01 -20.39 8.42
CA TRP A 102 -6.39 -20.18 8.84
C TRP A 102 -6.95 -21.46 9.48
N PRO A 103 -8.06 -21.41 10.24
CA PRO A 103 -8.67 -22.61 10.81
C PRO A 103 -9.32 -23.54 9.78
N ASP A 104 -9.53 -23.06 8.56
CA ASP A 104 -10.20 -23.75 7.45
C ASP A 104 -11.63 -24.21 7.82
N VAL A 105 -12.42 -23.25 8.33
CA VAL A 105 -13.82 -23.44 8.72
C VAL A 105 -14.71 -22.43 7.97
N PRO A 106 -15.76 -22.86 7.24
CA PRO A 106 -16.17 -24.25 7.03
C PRO A 106 -15.25 -25.04 6.08
N ASP A 107 -14.41 -24.34 5.32
CA ASP A 107 -13.45 -24.90 4.39
C ASP A 107 -12.24 -23.96 4.24
N ALA A 108 -11.38 -24.25 3.26
CA ALA A 108 -10.18 -23.48 2.99
C ALA A 108 -10.43 -21.99 2.69
N GLU A 109 -11.60 -21.58 2.21
CA GLU A 109 -11.89 -20.16 1.99
C GLU A 109 -12.13 -19.39 3.29
N ASN A 110 -12.46 -20.09 4.38
CA ASN A 110 -12.76 -19.52 5.70
C ASN A 110 -13.89 -18.48 5.63
N ARG A 111 -14.94 -18.77 4.84
CA ARG A 111 -15.98 -17.79 4.58
C ARG A 111 -16.75 -17.36 5.81
N ASP A 112 -16.87 -16.05 6.01
CA ASP A 112 -17.64 -15.42 7.09
C ASP A 112 -17.29 -15.97 8.50
N CYS A 113 -16.03 -16.38 8.70
CA CYS A 113 -15.65 -17.24 9.83
C CYS A 113 -15.55 -16.52 11.19
N GLN A 114 -15.44 -15.18 11.21
CA GLN A 114 -15.16 -14.41 12.44
C GLN A 114 -13.92 -14.95 13.19
N CYS A 115 -12.88 -15.28 12.44
CA CYS A 115 -11.74 -16.05 12.92
C CYS A 115 -10.42 -15.33 12.73
N TYR A 116 -9.43 -15.73 13.54
CA TYR A 116 -8.07 -15.21 13.46
C TYR A 116 -7.19 -16.08 12.58
N SER A 117 -6.29 -15.45 11.83
CA SER A 117 -5.17 -16.15 11.20
C SER A 117 -4.07 -16.48 12.23
N SER A 118 -3.06 -17.22 11.79
CA SER A 118 -1.73 -17.27 12.42
C SER A 118 -1.11 -15.87 12.59
N ILE A 119 -0.06 -15.76 13.38
CA ILE A 119 0.67 -14.50 13.62
C ILE A 119 1.94 -14.47 12.77
N PHE A 120 2.10 -13.42 11.96
CA PHE A 120 3.37 -13.05 11.35
C PHE A 120 4.25 -12.30 12.34
N LYS A 121 5.55 -12.61 12.42
CA LYS A 121 6.51 -12.01 13.37
C LYS A 121 7.59 -11.11 12.71
N GLY A 122 7.45 -10.84 11.42
CA GLY A 122 8.47 -10.18 10.60
C GLY A 122 8.26 -8.68 10.34
N VAL A 123 7.27 -8.02 10.96
CA VAL A 123 6.98 -6.60 10.67
C VAL A 123 8.16 -5.71 11.09
N LYS A 124 8.87 -5.13 10.11
CA LYS A 124 10.07 -4.31 10.28
C LYS A 124 10.02 -3.08 9.36
N PRO A 125 10.04 -1.83 9.89
CA PRO A 125 10.07 -1.51 11.31
C PRO A 125 8.74 -1.90 11.98
N GLY A 126 8.82 -2.46 13.18
CA GLY A 126 7.61 -2.71 13.97
C GLY A 126 6.96 -1.42 14.45
N LEU A 127 5.70 -1.49 14.90
CA LEU A 127 5.01 -0.42 15.60
C LEU A 127 5.84 0.05 16.81
N HIS A 128 6.22 1.31 16.78
CA HIS A 128 6.90 1.94 17.91
C HIS A 128 5.90 2.20 19.05
N ARG A 129 6.33 1.94 20.29
CA ARG A 129 5.52 2.16 21.51
C ARG A 129 5.04 3.61 21.68
N ASN A 130 5.76 4.56 21.11
CA ASN A 130 5.44 5.98 21.23
C ASN A 130 4.46 6.34 20.13
N LYS A 131 3.16 6.24 20.41
CA LYS A 131 1.97 6.54 19.58
C LYS A 131 2.20 7.68 18.58
N PRO A 132 2.80 7.43 17.41
CA PRO A 132 2.91 8.48 16.41
C PRO A 132 1.51 8.64 15.79
N PRO A 133 1.18 9.79 15.22
CA PRO A 133 0.09 9.83 14.24
C PRO A 133 0.35 8.71 13.22
N VAL A 134 -0.66 7.86 13.05
CA VAL A 134 -0.69 6.82 12.02
C VAL A 134 -1.59 7.33 10.92
N GLU A 135 -1.07 7.40 9.71
CA GLU A 135 -1.82 7.70 8.50
C GLU A 135 -1.81 6.48 7.58
N ILE A 136 -2.89 6.30 6.83
CA ILE A 136 -3.00 5.25 5.81
C ILE A 136 -3.06 5.94 4.45
N ASN A 137 -2.11 5.63 3.58
CA ASN A 137 -2.17 5.97 2.16
C ASN A 137 -2.62 4.74 1.40
N VAL A 138 -3.76 4.81 0.72
CA VAL A 138 -4.22 3.74 -0.17
C VAL A 138 -3.61 3.98 -1.54
N LEU A 139 -2.74 3.05 -1.97
CA LEU A 139 -2.08 3.09 -3.28
C LEU A 139 -2.93 2.37 -4.34
N GLN A 140 -3.55 1.26 -3.93
CA GLN A 140 -4.44 0.45 -4.76
C GLN A 140 -5.54 -0.17 -3.89
N GLY A 141 -6.73 -0.29 -4.46
CA GLY A 141 -7.91 -0.85 -3.81
C GLY A 141 -9.15 -0.18 -4.36
N ARG A 142 -10.27 -0.90 -4.39
CA ARG A 142 -11.55 -0.36 -4.91
C ARG A 142 -12.53 -0.02 -3.78
N GLY A 143 -12.46 -0.74 -2.67
CA GLY A 143 -13.20 -0.44 -1.45
C GLY A 143 -12.42 0.40 -0.45
N THR A 144 -12.95 0.48 0.76
CA THR A 144 -12.42 1.39 1.78
C THR A 144 -11.33 0.70 2.59
N VAL A 145 -10.35 1.49 3.03
CA VAL A 145 -9.37 1.08 4.04
C VAL A 145 -9.34 2.14 5.11
N SER A 146 -9.58 1.77 6.37
CA SER A 146 -9.72 2.72 7.47
C SER A 146 -9.08 2.22 8.76
N ILE A 147 -8.66 3.16 9.62
CA ILE A 147 -8.20 2.81 10.96
C ILE A 147 -9.43 2.65 11.85
N VAL A 148 -9.65 1.44 12.35
CA VAL A 148 -10.71 1.14 13.33
C VAL A 148 -10.24 1.48 14.75
N GLU A 149 -8.97 1.21 15.06
CA GLU A 149 -8.41 1.50 16.37
C GLU A 149 -6.95 1.93 16.29
N HIS A 150 -6.64 3.07 16.92
CA HIS A 150 -5.27 3.54 17.07
C HIS A 150 -4.53 2.83 18.22
N PRO A 151 -3.18 2.71 18.17
CA PRO A 151 -2.39 2.19 19.27
C PRO A 151 -2.65 2.91 20.59
N SER A 152 -3.15 2.15 21.56
CA SER A 152 -3.48 2.62 22.90
C SER A 152 -2.86 1.70 23.96
N LYS A 153 -2.81 2.12 25.22
CA LYS A 153 -2.33 1.20 26.27
C LYS A 153 -3.38 0.11 26.50
N GLU A 154 -4.64 0.50 26.37
CA GLU A 154 -5.87 -0.25 26.58
C GLU A 154 -5.97 -1.43 25.61
N ASN A 155 -5.54 -1.24 24.35
CA ASN A 155 -5.52 -2.30 23.33
C ASN A 155 -4.14 -2.96 23.16
N ASN A 156 -3.28 -2.83 24.16
CA ASN A 156 -1.91 -3.37 24.14
C ASN A 156 -1.05 -2.84 22.96
N ASN A 157 -1.28 -1.60 22.57
CA ASN A 157 -0.64 -0.87 21.47
C ASN A 157 -0.87 -1.54 20.10
N ALA A 158 -2.09 -2.01 19.86
CA ALA A 158 -2.49 -2.52 18.56
C ALA A 158 -2.94 -1.37 17.63
N LEU A 159 -2.53 -1.42 16.37
CA LEU A 159 -3.19 -0.69 15.30
C LEU A 159 -4.13 -1.67 14.60
N VAL A 160 -5.40 -1.33 14.49
CA VAL A 160 -6.41 -2.14 13.79
C VAL A 160 -6.86 -1.38 12.56
N ILE A 161 -6.63 -1.99 11.39
CA ILE A 161 -7.00 -1.43 10.08
C ILE A 161 -8.04 -2.34 9.47
N GLU A 162 -9.18 -1.80 9.07
CA GLU A 162 -10.19 -2.52 8.30
C GLU A 162 -9.95 -2.32 6.81
N PHE A 163 -9.98 -3.42 6.09
CA PHE A 163 -10.15 -3.47 4.64
C PHE A 163 -11.59 -3.90 4.38
N ASP A 164 -12.32 -3.12 3.60
CA ASP A 164 -13.72 -3.37 3.24
C ASP A 164 -13.88 -3.39 1.72
N ASP A 165 -13.98 -4.58 1.14
CA ASP A 165 -14.32 -4.83 -0.25
C ASP A 165 -15.77 -5.32 -0.42
N ASN A 166 -16.59 -5.34 0.65
CA ASN A 166 -17.96 -5.87 0.61
C ASN A 166 -18.86 -5.27 -0.49
N PRO A 167 -18.77 -3.97 -0.82
CA PRO A 167 -19.62 -3.38 -1.86
C PRO A 167 -19.38 -3.95 -3.27
N TYR A 168 -18.31 -4.73 -3.47
CA TYR A 168 -17.88 -5.23 -4.77
C TYR A 168 -17.88 -6.77 -4.80
N GLY A 169 -18.19 -7.34 -5.97
CA GLY A 169 -18.13 -8.78 -6.18
C GLY A 169 -16.71 -9.27 -6.46
N GLY A 170 -16.36 -10.44 -5.90
CA GLY A 170 -15.07 -11.11 -6.07
C GLY A 170 -13.94 -10.42 -5.31
N PRO A 171 -12.68 -10.87 -5.46
CA PRO A 171 -11.55 -10.29 -4.76
C PRO A 171 -10.92 -9.14 -5.54
N ALA A 172 -10.20 -8.27 -4.83
CA ALA A 172 -9.26 -7.32 -5.42
C ALA A 172 -7.95 -7.24 -4.63
N THR A 173 -6.86 -6.88 -5.30
CA THR A 173 -5.58 -6.60 -4.62
C THR A 173 -5.59 -5.19 -4.06
N TYR A 174 -5.33 -5.07 -2.77
CA TYR A 174 -5.14 -3.82 -2.06
C TYR A 174 -3.67 -3.60 -1.80
N GLN A 175 -3.21 -2.36 -1.99
CA GLN A 175 -1.87 -1.91 -1.61
C GLN A 175 -1.99 -0.64 -0.78
N ILE A 176 -1.41 -0.65 0.41
CA ILE A 176 -1.41 0.52 1.30
C ILE A 176 -0.02 0.80 1.87
N GLU A 177 0.17 2.03 2.29
CA GLU A 177 1.27 2.44 3.16
C GLU A 177 0.72 2.89 4.51
N ILE A 178 1.35 2.40 5.57
CA ILE A 178 1.10 2.82 6.94
C ILE A 178 2.25 3.73 7.34
N VAL A 179 1.92 4.99 7.53
CA VAL A 179 2.89 6.06 7.74
C VAL A 179 2.93 6.46 9.21
N PHE A 180 4.12 6.38 9.81
CA PHE A 180 4.37 6.86 11.17
C PHE A 180 5.08 8.21 11.13
N ARG A 181 4.36 9.26 11.52
CA ARG A 181 4.97 10.57 11.70
C ARG A 181 5.68 10.60 13.04
N SER A 182 6.99 10.66 13.03
CA SER A 182 7.70 10.94 14.26
C SER A 182 7.37 12.35 14.74
N GLY A 183 6.74 12.47 15.91
CA GLY A 183 6.46 13.78 16.51
C GLY A 183 7.73 14.63 16.57
N GLY A 184 7.65 15.84 16.01
CA GLY A 184 8.58 16.92 16.33
C GLY A 184 8.50 17.21 17.83
N LYS A 185 9.60 17.69 18.42
CA LYS A 185 9.60 18.10 19.83
C LYS A 185 8.49 19.12 20.09
N PRO A 186 7.82 19.07 21.26
CA PRO A 186 6.97 20.18 21.70
C PRO A 186 7.78 21.46 21.87
#